data_AF-A0A2J7PDE5-F1
#
_entry.id   AF-A0A2J7PDE5-F1
#
_cell.length_a   1.000
_cell.length_b   1.000
_cell.length_c   1.000
_cell.angle_alpha   90.00
_cell.angle_beta   90.00
_cell.angle_gamma   90.00
#
_symmetry.space_group_name_H-M   'P 1'
#
loop_
_entity.id
_entity.type
_entity.pdbx_description
1 polymer ?
#
loop_
_entity_poly.entity_id
_entity_poly.type
_entity_poly.pdbx_seq_one_letter_code
_entity_poly.pdbx_strand_id
1 'polypeptide(L)'
;MHRVHVERFNLKKLNEVEGKEQYRAEISKRFVALENLNTEVDVNKAWETIRETTNISANDILGYYKLKKHKPWLEEGCSKVLDQRKQAKLQWLQDPSELNGDNLNNIRRETSRHFRNKKREHMKDKIDELAMNSKNKNIRDLYRRINDFKRGYQPQSNLVKDENGDLLADSHNILNRWKNYFSQLLNARRVSDVRQIEIHTDDQLVPDHNSPFDVKSAIAKLKRYKLPGSDQIPGELDQAGGEILCCKIHKPIISIWHKEKPPDQWKESITVPVHKKGDKTDCSNYRGISLLSTSYKILSNILFSRLSQYIEEIIGDHLCGF
;
A
#
# COMPACT_ATOMS: atom_id res chain seq x y z
N MET A 1 -2.87 7.14 13.64
CA MET A 1 -3.59 6.39 12.60
C MET A 1 -4.02 5.04 13.15
N HIS A 2 -5.33 4.76 13.19
CA HIS A 2 -5.81 3.39 13.10
C HIS A 2 -5.19 2.81 11.82
N ARG A 3 -4.27 1.86 11.94
CA ARG A 3 -3.82 1.11 10.77
C ARG A 3 -5.05 0.34 10.33
N VAL A 4 -5.70 0.75 9.24
CA VAL A 4 -6.40 -0.23 8.42
C VAL A 4 -5.36 -1.30 8.17
N HIS A 5 -5.52 -2.46 8.80
CA HIS A 5 -4.59 -3.57 8.67
C HIS A 5 -4.82 -4.15 7.29
N VAL A 6 -4.35 -3.43 6.27
CA VAL A 6 -4.35 -3.91 4.91
C VAL A 6 -3.26 -4.95 4.86
N GLU A 7 -3.66 -6.21 4.83
CA GLU A 7 -2.75 -7.32 4.57
C GLU A 7 -2.05 -7.05 3.24
N ARG A 8 -0.73 -7.17 3.23
CA ARG A 8 0.07 -6.89 2.03
C ARG A 8 0.68 -8.19 1.56
N PHE A 9 0.56 -8.53 0.29
CA PHE A 9 1.27 -9.67 -0.25
C PHE A 9 2.79 -9.54 -0.07
N ASN A 10 3.46 -10.68 0.08
CA ASN A 10 4.92 -10.72 0.16
C ASN A 10 5.57 -10.51 -1.23
N LEU A 11 5.57 -9.25 -1.68
CA LEU A 11 6.15 -8.89 -2.98
C LEU A 11 7.65 -9.12 -3.10
N LYS A 12 8.37 -9.42 -2.00
CA LYS A 12 9.77 -9.86 -2.08
C LYS A 12 9.87 -11.22 -2.75
N LYS A 13 9.00 -12.17 -2.35
CA LYS A 13 8.91 -13.49 -2.98
C LYS A 13 8.53 -13.38 -4.46
N LEU A 14 7.64 -12.44 -4.81
CA LEU A 14 7.29 -12.18 -6.22
C LEU A 14 8.46 -11.63 -7.05
N ASN A 15 9.40 -10.94 -6.43
CA ASN A 15 10.57 -10.39 -7.12
C ASN A 15 11.67 -11.45 -7.34
N GLU A 16 11.58 -12.60 -6.67
CA GLU A 16 12.44 -13.75 -6.92
C GLU A 16 11.97 -14.48 -8.18
N VAL A 17 12.90 -15.00 -8.98
CA VAL A 17 12.59 -15.66 -10.25
C VAL A 17 11.62 -16.82 -10.02
N GLU A 18 11.90 -17.66 -9.02
CA GLU A 18 11.07 -18.81 -8.68
C GLU A 18 9.65 -18.39 -8.24
N GLY A 19 9.53 -17.43 -7.33
CA GLY A 19 8.22 -16.96 -6.86
C GLY A 19 7.38 -16.31 -7.95
N LYS A 20 8.03 -15.63 -8.92
CA LYS A 20 7.37 -15.07 -10.10
C LYS A 20 6.82 -16.16 -11.02
N GLU A 21 7.63 -17.19 -11.33
CA GLU A 21 7.21 -18.29 -12.21
C GLU A 21 6.13 -19.16 -11.54
N GLN A 22 6.23 -19.44 -10.24
CA GLN A 22 5.20 -20.15 -9.48
C GLN A 22 3.87 -19.38 -9.51
N TYR A 23 3.91 -18.05 -9.31
CA TYR A 23 2.71 -17.21 -9.35
C TYR A 23 2.07 -17.21 -10.73
N ARG A 24 2.88 -17.05 -11.79
CA ARG A 24 2.40 -17.12 -13.18
C ARG A 24 1.78 -18.48 -13.51
N ALA A 25 2.40 -19.58 -13.08
CA ALA A 25 1.89 -20.93 -13.31
C ALA A 25 0.53 -21.14 -12.61
N GLU A 26 0.39 -20.69 -11.36
CA GLU A 26 -0.86 -20.82 -10.61
C GLU A 26 -1.99 -19.97 -11.20
N ILE A 27 -1.69 -18.73 -11.61
CA ILE A 27 -2.63 -17.88 -12.36
C ILE A 27 -3.12 -18.58 -13.62
N SER A 28 -2.19 -19.12 -14.41
CA SER A 28 -2.49 -19.81 -15.67
C SER A 28 -3.40 -21.02 -15.42
N LYS A 29 -3.03 -21.87 -14.46
CA LYS A 29 -3.80 -23.06 -14.06
C LYS A 29 -5.24 -22.71 -13.68
N ARG A 30 -5.45 -21.67 -12.87
CA ARG A 30 -6.79 -21.27 -12.42
C ARG A 30 -7.65 -20.70 -13.52
N PHE A 31 -7.09 -19.82 -14.35
CA PHE A 31 -7.85 -19.23 -15.44
C PHE A 31 -8.19 -20.23 -16.53
N VAL A 32 -7.33 -21.24 -16.77
CA VAL A 32 -7.65 -22.36 -17.66
C VAL A 32 -8.77 -23.22 -17.06
N ALA A 33 -8.76 -23.51 -15.75
CA ALA A 33 -9.85 -24.23 -15.09
C ALA A 33 -11.19 -23.48 -15.18
N LEU A 34 -11.16 -22.13 -15.15
CA LEU A 34 -12.33 -21.27 -15.28
C LEU A 34 -12.84 -21.12 -16.73
N GLU A 35 -12.01 -21.33 -17.75
CA GLU A 35 -12.47 -21.30 -19.16
C GLU A 35 -13.46 -22.40 -19.50
N ASN A 36 -13.49 -23.47 -18.72
CA ASN A 36 -14.49 -24.54 -18.84
C ASN A 36 -15.88 -24.13 -18.29
N LEU A 37 -15.99 -22.93 -17.67
CA LEU A 37 -17.22 -22.35 -17.13
C LEU A 37 -17.54 -21.08 -17.90
N ASN A 38 -18.07 -21.25 -19.11
CA ASN A 38 -18.49 -20.15 -19.97
C ASN A 38 -19.46 -19.23 -19.21
N THR A 39 -19.02 -18.02 -18.85
CA THR A 39 -19.92 -16.96 -18.37
C THR A 39 -19.59 -15.65 -19.06
N GLU A 40 -20.52 -15.24 -19.91
CA GLU A 40 -20.44 -14.06 -20.75
C GLU A 40 -21.28 -12.90 -20.14
N VAL A 41 -21.06 -11.70 -20.70
CA VAL A 41 -21.88 -10.47 -20.68
C VAL A 41 -21.75 -9.47 -19.52
N ASP A 42 -21.59 -9.87 -18.25
CA ASP A 42 -21.53 -8.91 -17.13
C ASP A 42 -20.10 -8.48 -16.77
N VAL A 43 -19.81 -7.18 -16.96
CA VAL A 43 -18.53 -6.53 -16.66
C VAL A 43 -18.19 -6.61 -15.16
N ASN A 44 -19.19 -6.53 -14.27
CA ASN A 44 -18.97 -6.64 -12.83
C ASN A 44 -18.51 -8.06 -12.45
N LYS A 45 -19.25 -9.08 -12.89
CA LYS A 45 -18.92 -10.49 -12.62
C LYS A 45 -17.57 -10.90 -13.24
N ALA A 46 -17.30 -10.45 -14.47
CA ALA A 46 -16.02 -10.69 -15.14
C ALA A 46 -14.86 -10.10 -14.33
N TRP A 47 -15.00 -8.84 -13.87
CA TRP A 47 -14.00 -8.19 -13.04
C TRP A 47 -13.82 -8.88 -11.68
N GLU A 48 -14.91 -9.24 -11.00
CA GLU A 48 -14.88 -9.94 -9.72
C GLU A 48 -14.12 -11.27 -9.82
N THR A 49 -14.36 -12.04 -10.88
CA THR A 49 -13.66 -13.30 -11.15
C THR A 49 -12.15 -13.08 -11.31
N ILE A 50 -11.75 -12.06 -12.06
CA ILE A 50 -10.34 -11.71 -12.26
C ILE A 50 -9.69 -11.31 -10.94
N ARG A 51 -10.37 -10.46 -10.17
CA ARG A 51 -9.90 -9.95 -8.88
C ARG A 51 -9.67 -11.09 -7.89
N GLU A 52 -10.66 -11.96 -7.71
CA GLU A 52 -10.61 -13.07 -6.77
C GLU A 52 -9.56 -14.09 -7.18
N THR A 53 -9.54 -14.47 -8.46
CA THR A 53 -8.54 -15.41 -8.98
C THR A 53 -7.13 -14.88 -8.75
N THR A 54 -6.89 -13.59 -9.04
CA THR A 54 -5.62 -12.92 -8.80
C THR A 54 -5.22 -12.93 -7.33
N ASN A 55 -6.12 -12.50 -6.43
CA ASN A 55 -5.85 -12.41 -5.00
C ASN A 55 -5.60 -13.78 -4.35
N ILE A 56 -6.41 -14.79 -4.69
CA ILE A 56 -6.22 -16.14 -4.12
C ILE A 56 -4.93 -16.75 -4.67
N SER A 57 -4.60 -16.57 -5.95
CA SER A 57 -3.32 -17.06 -6.53
C SER A 57 -2.12 -16.41 -5.85
N ALA A 58 -2.21 -15.09 -5.62
CA ALA A 58 -1.18 -14.35 -4.91
C ALA A 58 -1.06 -14.80 -3.46
N ASN A 59 -2.17 -15.07 -2.77
CA ASN A 59 -2.15 -15.57 -1.40
C ASN A 59 -1.49 -16.94 -1.30
N ASP A 60 -1.85 -17.88 -2.19
CA ASP A 60 -1.37 -19.25 -2.09
C ASP A 60 0.13 -19.38 -2.42
N ILE A 61 0.62 -18.56 -3.37
CA ILE A 61 2.03 -18.58 -3.76
C ILE A 61 2.87 -17.65 -2.88
N LEU A 62 2.43 -16.41 -2.65
CA LEU A 62 3.24 -15.38 -1.99
C LEU A 62 3.00 -15.33 -0.49
N GLY A 63 1.76 -15.58 -0.07
CA GLY A 63 1.27 -15.29 1.26
C GLY A 63 1.31 -13.81 1.61
N TYR A 64 0.85 -13.48 2.81
CA TYR A 64 0.92 -12.14 3.35
C TYR A 64 2.25 -11.86 4.04
N TYR A 65 2.72 -10.63 3.85
CA TYR A 65 3.87 -10.07 4.55
C TYR A 65 3.56 -9.96 6.04
N LYS A 66 4.26 -10.77 6.84
CA LYS A 66 4.19 -10.69 8.30
C LYS A 66 4.97 -9.48 8.79
N LEU A 67 4.26 -8.50 9.35
CA LEU A 67 4.88 -7.43 10.12
C LEU A 67 5.64 -8.05 11.30
N LYS A 68 6.95 -7.81 11.39
CA LYS A 68 7.72 -8.16 12.59
C LYS A 68 7.10 -7.42 13.78
N LYS A 69 6.34 -8.14 14.61
CA LYS A 69 5.89 -7.63 15.91
C LYS A 69 7.12 -7.63 16.81
N HIS A 70 7.33 -6.55 17.54
CA HIS A 70 8.48 -6.33 18.44
C HIS A 70 9.85 -6.07 17.79
N LYS A 71 10.74 -5.48 18.61
CA LYS A 71 12.14 -5.22 18.28
C LYS A 71 12.85 -6.59 18.16
N PRO A 72 13.33 -6.99 16.96
CA PRO A 72 13.86 -8.35 16.75
C PRO A 72 15.02 -8.73 17.68
N TRP A 73 15.76 -7.75 18.19
CA TRP A 73 16.85 -7.97 19.13
C TRP A 73 16.39 -8.37 20.55
N LEU A 74 15.08 -8.29 20.85
CA LEU A 74 14.52 -8.50 22.19
C LEU A 74 14.10 -9.95 22.48
N GLU A 75 14.28 -10.91 21.56
CA GLU A 75 13.47 -12.13 21.61
C GLU A 75 13.96 -13.25 22.54
N GLU A 76 15.25 -13.64 22.55
CA GLU A 76 15.58 -14.94 23.19
C GLU A 76 16.53 -14.90 24.40
N GLY A 77 17.18 -13.75 24.67
CA GLY A 77 17.99 -13.53 25.87
C GLY A 77 17.42 -12.50 26.83
N CYS A 78 16.62 -11.55 26.32
CA CYS A 78 16.17 -10.40 27.10
C CYS A 78 15.11 -10.77 28.15
N SER A 79 14.25 -11.77 27.88
CA SER A 79 13.25 -12.22 28.87
C SER A 79 13.92 -12.81 30.10
N LYS A 80 14.86 -13.74 29.93
CA LYS A 80 15.57 -14.41 31.04
C LYS A 80 16.23 -13.40 31.98
N VAL A 81 16.90 -12.40 31.42
CA VAL A 81 17.60 -11.37 32.19
C VAL A 81 16.61 -10.43 32.90
N LEU A 82 15.44 -10.16 32.31
CA LEU A 82 14.35 -9.43 32.98
C LEU A 82 13.74 -10.25 34.13
N ASP A 83 13.56 -11.55 33.94
CA ASP A 83 13.02 -12.46 34.94
C ASP A 83 13.97 -12.58 36.14
N GLN A 84 15.28 -12.72 35.90
CA GLN A 84 16.32 -12.69 36.94
C GLN A 84 16.28 -11.36 37.72
N ARG A 85 16.15 -10.22 37.04
CA ARG A 85 16.02 -8.91 37.69
C ARG A 85 14.75 -8.81 38.53
N LYS A 86 13.64 -9.41 38.08
CA LYS A 86 12.37 -9.47 38.82
C LYS A 86 12.52 -10.34 40.07
N GLN A 87 13.11 -11.53 39.94
CA GLN A 87 13.37 -12.45 41.06
C GLN A 87 14.28 -11.81 42.12
N ALA A 88 15.39 -11.20 41.72
CA ALA A 88 16.29 -10.50 42.65
C ALA A 88 15.60 -9.34 43.37
N LYS A 89 14.67 -8.65 42.70
CA LYS A 89 13.86 -7.59 43.33
C LYS A 89 12.90 -8.18 44.37
N LEU A 90 12.28 -9.34 44.08
CA LEU A 90 11.39 -10.02 45.02
C LEU A 90 12.16 -10.52 46.25
N GLN A 91 13.35 -11.11 46.06
CA GLN A 91 14.21 -11.56 47.15
C GLN A 91 14.62 -10.41 48.07
N TRP A 92 15.03 -9.27 47.51
CA TRP A 92 15.35 -8.08 48.32
C TRP A 92 14.12 -7.48 49.04
N LEU A 93 12.92 -7.59 48.47
CA LEU A 93 11.69 -7.15 49.16
C LEU A 93 11.31 -8.08 50.32
N GLN A 94 11.65 -9.37 50.23
CA GLN A 94 11.42 -10.35 51.30
C GLN A 94 12.46 -10.22 52.42
N ASP A 95 13.72 -10.02 52.06
CA ASP A 95 14.82 -9.78 53.00
C ASP A 95 15.72 -8.62 52.50
N PRO A 96 15.51 -7.39 53.03
CA PRO A 96 16.29 -6.20 52.67
C PRO A 96 17.71 -6.18 53.27
N SER A 97 18.45 -7.28 53.19
CA SER A 97 19.84 -7.37 53.64
C SER A 97 20.82 -6.71 52.64
N GLU A 98 22.01 -6.33 53.13
CA GLU A 98 23.08 -5.75 52.32
C GLU A 98 23.51 -6.70 51.19
N LEU A 99 23.62 -8.00 51.49
CA LEU A 99 23.91 -9.06 50.51
C LEU A 99 22.88 -9.10 49.36
N ASN A 100 21.58 -9.07 49.69
CA ASN A 100 20.51 -9.08 48.69
C ASN A 100 20.45 -7.76 47.91
N GLY A 101 20.79 -6.64 48.57
CA GLY A 101 20.93 -5.33 47.93
C GLY A 101 22.04 -5.31 46.88
N ASP A 102 23.20 -5.86 47.21
CA ASP A 102 24.34 -5.97 46.30
C ASP A 102 24.06 -6.91 45.14
N ASN A 103 23.42 -8.06 45.41
CA ASN A 103 23.00 -9.00 44.36
C ASN A 103 22.02 -8.32 43.37
N LEU A 104 21.01 -7.60 43.88
CA LEU A 104 20.07 -6.85 43.04
C LEU A 104 20.77 -5.78 42.21
N ASN A 105 21.72 -5.05 42.80
CA ASN A 105 22.50 -4.04 42.09
C ASN A 105 23.37 -4.66 41.00
N ASN A 106 24.01 -5.80 41.27
CA ASN A 106 24.80 -6.52 40.28
C ASN A 106 23.92 -6.98 39.11
N ILE A 107 22.81 -7.65 39.38
CA ILE A 107 21.86 -8.12 38.36
C ILE A 107 21.30 -6.94 37.55
N ARG A 108 21.01 -5.79 38.17
CA ARG A 108 20.62 -4.57 37.45
C ARG A 108 21.72 -4.09 36.50
N ARG A 109 22.98 -4.05 36.93
CA ARG A 109 24.13 -3.65 36.10
C ARG A 109 24.31 -4.60 34.91
N GLU A 110 24.25 -5.90 35.14
CA GLU A 110 24.35 -6.94 34.11
C GLU A 110 23.20 -6.84 33.12
N THR A 111 21.97 -6.68 33.62
CA THR A 111 20.78 -6.45 32.80
C THR A 111 20.98 -5.25 31.88
N SER A 112 21.35 -4.08 32.45
CA SER A 112 21.61 -2.87 31.66
C SER A 112 22.76 -3.05 30.67
N ARG A 113 23.82 -3.81 31.02
CA ARG A 113 24.92 -4.15 30.10
C ARG A 113 24.42 -5.01 28.94
N HIS A 114 23.62 -6.04 29.20
CA HIS A 114 23.03 -6.91 28.19
C HIS A 114 22.18 -6.11 27.19
N PHE A 115 21.26 -5.27 27.68
CA PHE A 115 20.42 -4.43 26.82
C PHE A 115 21.23 -3.43 25.98
N ARG A 116 22.30 -2.85 26.54
CA ARG A 116 23.20 -1.95 25.79
C ARG A 116 23.94 -2.70 24.67
N ASN A 117 24.45 -3.90 24.96
CA ASN A 117 25.15 -4.74 23.98
C ASN A 117 24.20 -5.16 22.85
N LYS A 118 23.00 -5.66 23.18
CA LYS A 118 21.98 -6.04 22.19
C LYS A 118 21.53 -4.86 21.32
N LYS A 119 21.38 -3.67 21.91
CA LYS A 119 21.07 -2.45 21.15
C LYS A 119 22.22 -2.07 20.20
N ARG A 120 23.47 -2.25 20.62
CA ARG A 120 24.66 -1.98 19.79
C ARG A 120 24.79 -2.98 18.64
N GLU A 121 24.63 -4.27 18.91
CA GLU A 121 24.59 -5.33 17.89
C GLU A 121 23.55 -5.01 16.82
N HIS A 122 22.31 -4.74 17.24
CA HIS A 122 21.23 -4.36 16.32
C HIS A 122 21.53 -3.09 15.51
N MET A 123 22.23 -2.11 16.09
CA MET A 123 22.67 -0.93 15.33
C MET A 123 23.73 -1.28 14.30
N LYS A 124 24.69 -2.13 14.66
CA LYS A 124 25.74 -2.62 13.75
C LYS A 124 25.11 -3.36 12.57
N ASP A 125 24.22 -4.31 12.83
CA ASP A 125 23.51 -5.07 11.78
C ASP A 125 22.78 -4.14 10.80
N LYS A 126 22.12 -3.10 11.32
CA LYS A 126 21.45 -2.12 10.46
C LYS A 126 22.41 -1.30 9.60
N ILE A 127 23.61 -0.98 10.09
CA ILE A 127 24.65 -0.27 9.35
C ILE A 127 25.23 -1.20 8.27
N ASP A 128 25.47 -2.46 8.62
CA ASP A 128 25.95 -3.47 7.67
C ASP A 128 24.91 -3.69 6.55
N GLU A 129 23.62 -3.77 6.88
CA GLU A 129 22.54 -3.81 5.89
C GLU A 129 22.49 -2.54 5.02
N LEU A 130 22.77 -1.35 5.55
CA LEU A 130 22.88 -0.13 4.75
C LEU A 130 24.05 -0.22 3.76
N ALA A 131 25.22 -0.68 4.23
CA ALA A 131 26.40 -0.87 3.39
C ALA A 131 26.14 -1.90 2.27
N MET A 132 25.48 -3.02 2.58
CA MET A 132 25.06 -4.01 1.59
C MET A 132 24.09 -3.44 0.55
N ASN A 133 23.08 -2.68 1.00
CA ASN A 133 22.13 -2.05 0.05
C ASN A 133 22.82 -1.04 -0.86
N SER A 134 23.82 -0.30 -0.36
CA SER A 134 24.63 0.61 -1.17
C SER A 134 25.45 -0.15 -2.21
N LYS A 135 26.16 -1.22 -1.80
CA LYS A 135 26.97 -2.06 -2.71
C LYS A 135 26.12 -2.69 -3.81
N ASN A 136 24.94 -3.21 -3.44
CA ASN A 136 24.02 -3.87 -4.37
C ASN A 136 23.17 -2.89 -5.19
N LYS A 137 23.45 -1.57 -5.12
CA LYS A 137 22.67 -0.51 -5.78
C LYS A 137 21.16 -0.57 -5.48
N ASN A 138 20.78 -1.08 -4.32
CA ASN A 138 19.40 -1.09 -3.84
C ASN A 138 19.05 0.27 -3.19
N ILE A 139 19.03 1.31 -4.04
CA ILE A 139 18.91 2.71 -3.65
C ILE A 139 17.62 2.96 -2.85
N ARG A 140 16.52 2.33 -3.23
CA ARG A 140 15.23 2.46 -2.55
C ARG A 140 15.32 2.02 -1.09
N ASP A 141 15.82 0.82 -0.83
CA ASP A 141 15.89 0.27 0.52
C ASP A 141 16.95 0.99 1.36
N LEU A 142 18.03 1.46 0.72
CA LEU A 142 19.03 2.34 1.33
C LEU A 142 18.37 3.62 1.89
N TYR A 143 17.69 4.40 1.04
CA TYR A 143 17.04 5.64 1.49
C TYR A 143 15.90 5.39 2.47
N ARG A 144 15.14 4.30 2.30
CA ARG A 144 14.10 3.91 3.28
C ARG A 144 14.72 3.75 4.67
N ARG A 145 15.81 2.98 4.78
CA ARG A 145 16.51 2.75 6.04
C ARG A 145 17.12 4.03 6.60
N ILE A 146 17.76 4.87 5.77
CA ILE A 146 18.31 6.17 6.20
C ILE A 146 17.20 7.06 6.78
N ASN A 147 16.04 7.12 6.12
CA ASN A 147 14.92 7.90 6.60
C ASN A 147 14.36 7.34 7.92
N ASP A 148 14.30 6.02 8.08
CA ASP A 148 13.91 5.39 9.34
C ASP A 148 14.90 5.73 10.48
N PHE A 149 16.19 5.84 10.17
CA PHE A 149 17.21 6.31 11.11
C PHE A 149 17.02 7.79 11.48
N LYS A 150 16.82 8.67 10.50
CA LYS A 150 16.69 10.12 10.71
C LYS A 150 15.40 10.50 11.44
N ARG A 151 14.29 9.81 11.18
CA ARG A 151 12.97 10.15 11.73
C ARG A 151 12.85 9.87 13.24
N GLY A 152 13.66 8.97 13.78
CA GLY A 152 13.61 8.59 15.20
C GLY A 152 12.23 8.03 15.62
N TYR A 153 11.98 7.99 16.93
CA TYR A 153 10.65 7.67 17.44
C TYR A 153 9.74 8.89 17.27
N GLN A 154 8.58 8.67 16.66
CA GLN A 154 7.54 9.69 16.51
C GLN A 154 6.32 9.25 17.31
N PRO A 155 5.92 9.99 18.35
CA PRO A 155 4.69 9.68 19.07
C PRO A 155 3.52 9.78 18.08
N GLN A 156 2.72 8.72 18.02
CA GLN A 156 1.49 8.72 17.23
C GLN A 156 0.34 9.10 18.15
N SER A 157 -0.18 10.32 18.02
CA SER A 157 -1.48 10.65 18.58
C SER A 157 -2.57 10.17 17.62
N ASN A 158 -3.52 9.39 18.12
CA ASN A 158 -4.79 9.13 17.44
C ASN A 158 -5.80 10.17 17.93
N LEU A 159 -5.48 11.45 17.77
CA LEU A 159 -6.33 12.55 18.21
C LEU A 159 -6.65 13.44 17.01
N VAL A 160 -7.92 13.77 16.86
CA VAL A 160 -8.42 14.67 15.80
C VAL A 160 -9.40 15.64 16.43
N LYS A 161 -9.34 16.93 16.08
CA LYS A 161 -10.31 17.93 16.52
C LYS A 161 -11.63 17.74 15.79
N ASP A 162 -12.73 17.87 16.49
CA ASP A 162 -14.06 17.93 15.89
C ASP A 162 -14.30 19.27 15.17
N GLU A 163 -15.55 19.66 14.95
CA GLU A 163 -15.91 20.94 14.32
C GLU A 163 -15.88 22.11 15.32
N ASN A 164 -16.04 21.82 16.62
CA ASN A 164 -16.06 22.81 17.70
C ASN A 164 -14.65 23.06 18.28
N GLY A 165 -13.67 22.21 17.95
CA GLY A 165 -12.28 22.29 18.39
C GLY A 165 -11.90 21.27 19.47
N ASP A 166 -12.83 20.39 19.88
CA ASP A 166 -12.62 19.38 20.92
C ASP A 166 -11.90 18.14 20.39
N LEU A 167 -11.06 17.53 21.22
CA LEU A 167 -10.23 16.39 20.83
C LEU A 167 -11.01 15.07 20.89
N LEU A 168 -11.14 14.43 19.73
CA LEU A 168 -11.66 13.08 19.57
C LEU A 168 -10.52 12.06 19.70
N ALA A 169 -10.67 11.09 20.61
CA ALA A 169 -9.74 9.97 20.79
C ALA A 169 -10.33 8.61 20.34
N ASP A 170 -11.66 8.53 20.25
CA ASP A 170 -12.34 7.31 19.84
C ASP A 170 -12.19 7.05 18.33
N SER A 171 -12.00 5.78 17.98
CA SER A 171 -11.67 5.38 16.61
C SER A 171 -12.84 5.54 15.65
N HIS A 172 -14.07 5.28 16.11
CA HIS A 172 -15.27 5.47 15.29
C HIS A 172 -15.52 6.95 15.03
N ASN A 173 -15.44 7.78 16.07
CA ASN A 173 -15.62 9.24 15.94
C ASN A 173 -14.55 9.88 15.06
N ILE A 174 -13.30 9.44 15.17
CA ILE A 174 -12.21 9.90 14.28
C ILE A 174 -12.50 9.53 12.82
N LEU A 175 -12.95 8.31 12.54
CA LEU A 175 -13.28 7.89 11.18
C LEU A 175 -14.45 8.70 10.60
N ASN A 176 -15.50 8.93 11.39
CA ASN A 176 -16.62 9.78 11.00
C ASN A 176 -16.17 11.22 10.73
N ARG A 177 -15.29 11.77 11.57
CA ARG A 177 -14.72 13.10 11.37
C ARG A 177 -13.97 13.22 10.04
N TRP A 178 -13.16 12.22 9.67
CA TRP A 178 -12.49 12.14 8.37
C TRP A 178 -13.48 12.02 7.21
N LYS A 179 -14.49 11.15 7.35
CA LYS A 179 -15.53 10.93 6.34
C LYS A 179 -16.28 12.24 6.05
N ASN A 180 -16.73 12.94 7.08
CA ASN A 180 -17.46 14.19 6.95
C ASN A 180 -16.61 15.27 6.30
N TYR A 181 -15.35 15.44 6.77
CA TYR A 181 -14.42 16.41 6.20
C TYR A 181 -14.19 16.19 4.70
N PHE A 182 -13.83 14.97 4.29
CA PHE A 182 -13.57 14.70 2.87
C PHE A 182 -14.84 14.71 2.03
N SER A 183 -15.99 14.32 2.60
CA SER A 183 -17.28 14.43 1.89
C SER A 183 -17.60 15.88 1.56
N GLN A 184 -17.46 16.79 2.53
CA GLN A 184 -17.67 18.23 2.32
C GLN A 184 -16.65 18.81 1.32
N LEU A 185 -15.37 18.42 1.46
CA LEU A 185 -14.29 18.93 0.60
C LEU A 185 -14.43 18.48 -0.86
N LEU A 186 -14.81 17.23 -1.10
CA LEU A 186 -14.81 16.63 -2.44
C LEU A 186 -16.16 16.75 -3.16
N ASN A 187 -17.27 16.89 -2.43
CA ASN A 187 -18.62 16.95 -3.01
C ASN A 187 -19.21 18.37 -3.02
N ALA A 188 -18.37 19.41 -3.00
CA ALA A 188 -18.84 20.79 -3.15
C ALA A 188 -19.66 20.92 -4.44
N ARG A 189 -20.93 21.37 -4.32
CA ARG A 189 -21.83 21.59 -5.47
C ARG A 189 -21.15 22.56 -6.45
N ARG A 190 -20.68 22.04 -7.58
CA ARG A 190 -20.36 22.89 -8.73
C ARG A 190 -21.70 23.36 -9.30
N VAL A 191 -22.07 24.59 -9.01
CA VAL A 191 -23.05 25.32 -9.82
C VAL A 191 -22.32 25.68 -11.10
N SER A 192 -22.41 24.81 -12.08
CA SER A 192 -21.95 25.10 -13.41
C SER A 192 -22.97 24.47 -14.32
N ASP A 193 -23.84 25.30 -14.90
CA ASP A 193 -24.56 24.94 -16.10
C ASP A 193 -23.50 24.49 -17.10
N VAL A 194 -23.30 23.18 -17.21
CA VAL A 194 -22.48 22.62 -18.27
C VAL A 194 -23.23 22.98 -19.53
N ARG A 195 -22.82 24.08 -20.18
CA ARG A 195 -23.30 24.39 -21.53
C ARG A 195 -23.05 23.12 -22.33
N GLN A 196 -24.11 22.45 -22.75
CA GLN A 196 -24.00 21.39 -23.74
C GLN A 196 -23.42 22.04 -24.99
N ILE A 197 -22.11 21.91 -25.15
CA ILE A 197 -21.47 22.24 -26.42
C ILE A 197 -21.89 21.09 -27.33
N GLU A 198 -22.60 21.39 -28.42
CA GLU A 198 -22.83 20.42 -29.49
C GLU A 198 -21.48 20.02 -30.07
N ILE A 199 -20.98 18.86 -29.64
CA ILE A 199 -19.77 18.26 -30.17
C ILE A 199 -20.13 17.79 -31.59
N HIS A 200 -19.76 18.59 -32.58
CA HIS A 200 -19.76 18.15 -33.98
C HIS A 200 -18.55 17.21 -34.14
N THR A 201 -18.78 15.91 -34.01
CA THR A 201 -17.77 14.90 -34.35
C THR A 201 -17.69 14.78 -35.87
N ASP A 202 -16.75 15.50 -36.49
CA ASP A 202 -16.21 15.09 -37.79
C ASP A 202 -14.94 14.26 -37.55
N ASP A 203 -14.82 13.18 -38.31
CA ASP A 203 -13.79 12.13 -38.35
C ASP A 203 -13.35 11.49 -37.01
N GLN A 204 -13.37 10.14 -36.94
CA GLN A 204 -12.76 9.38 -35.84
C GLN A 204 -11.24 9.61 -35.85
N LEU A 205 -10.77 10.57 -35.05
CA LEU A 205 -9.34 10.83 -34.87
C LEU A 205 -8.64 9.66 -34.16
N VAL A 206 -9.34 8.91 -33.30
CA VAL A 206 -8.78 7.82 -32.48
C VAL A 206 -9.25 6.46 -33.02
N PRO A 207 -8.33 5.50 -33.28
CA PRO A 207 -8.72 4.15 -33.71
C PRO A 207 -9.67 3.45 -32.73
N ASP A 208 -10.74 2.87 -33.27
CA ASP A 208 -11.82 2.24 -32.49
C ASP A 208 -11.38 0.98 -31.70
N HIS A 209 -10.27 0.33 -32.07
CA HIS A 209 -9.90 -0.95 -31.49
C HIS A 209 -8.93 -0.83 -30.31
N ASN A 210 -9.29 -1.34 -29.13
CA ASN A 210 -8.35 -1.61 -28.03
C ASN A 210 -7.59 -2.90 -28.31
N SER A 211 -6.30 -2.81 -28.63
CA SER A 211 -5.46 -3.99 -28.86
C SER A 211 -5.04 -4.62 -27.52
N PRO A 212 -4.87 -5.95 -27.44
CA PRO A 212 -4.20 -6.59 -26.30
C PRO A 212 -2.83 -5.96 -25.97
N PHE A 213 -2.15 -5.41 -26.99
CA PHE A 213 -0.88 -4.69 -26.84
C PHE A 213 -1.02 -3.42 -25.98
N ASP A 214 -2.15 -2.71 -26.07
CA ASP A 214 -2.40 -1.49 -25.28
C ASP A 214 -2.50 -1.84 -23.79
N VAL A 215 -3.18 -2.94 -23.48
CA VAL A 215 -3.32 -3.47 -22.11
C VAL A 215 -1.96 -3.88 -21.56
N LYS A 216 -1.19 -4.65 -22.32
CA LYS A 216 0.16 -5.08 -21.94
C LYS A 216 1.08 -3.89 -21.66
N SER A 217 1.04 -2.88 -22.53
CA SER A 217 1.80 -1.63 -22.36
C SER A 217 1.34 -0.84 -21.13
N ALA A 218 0.04 -0.76 -20.88
CA ALA A 218 -0.53 -0.09 -19.71
C ALA A 218 -0.18 -0.79 -18.39
N ILE A 219 -0.16 -2.13 -18.37
CA ILE A 219 0.30 -2.94 -17.24
C ILE A 219 1.80 -2.68 -16.97
N ALA A 220 2.62 -2.65 -18.03
CA ALA A 220 4.04 -2.35 -17.89
C ALA A 220 4.31 -0.95 -17.30
N LYS A 221 3.44 0.03 -17.58
CA LYS A 221 3.51 1.40 -17.02
C LYS A 221 3.07 1.50 -15.56
N LEU A 222 2.51 0.44 -14.95
CA LEU A 222 2.09 0.48 -13.55
C LEU A 222 3.26 0.77 -12.61
N LYS A 223 3.08 1.73 -11.71
CA LYS A 223 4.10 2.11 -10.73
C LYS A 223 4.23 1.03 -9.67
N ARG A 224 5.43 0.49 -9.54
CA ARG A 224 5.77 -0.50 -8.51
C ARG A 224 5.77 0.12 -7.11
N TYR A 225 5.47 -0.72 -6.13
CA TYR A 225 5.46 -0.46 -4.70
C TYR A 225 4.49 0.64 -4.27
N LYS A 226 3.40 0.79 -5.01
CA LYS A 226 2.27 1.61 -4.64
C LYS A 226 1.26 0.76 -3.88
N LEU A 227 0.45 1.41 -3.06
CA LEU A 227 -0.63 0.72 -2.37
C LEU A 227 -1.73 0.37 -3.39
N PRO A 228 -2.32 -0.82 -3.27
CA PRO A 228 -3.50 -1.18 -4.06
C PRO A 228 -4.72 -0.35 -3.65
N GLY A 229 -5.76 -0.38 -4.47
CA GLY A 229 -7.07 0.20 -4.13
C GLY A 229 -7.90 -0.76 -3.28
N SER A 230 -9.22 -0.64 -3.41
CA SER A 230 -10.19 -1.57 -2.80
C SER A 230 -10.06 -3.01 -3.33
N ASP A 231 -9.43 -3.20 -4.49
CA ASP A 231 -9.18 -4.50 -5.12
C ASP A 231 -8.06 -5.31 -4.45
N GLN A 232 -7.22 -4.69 -3.62
CA GLN A 232 -6.07 -5.30 -2.96
C GLN A 232 -5.00 -5.88 -3.90
N ILE A 233 -5.00 -5.50 -5.19
CA ILE A 233 -4.04 -5.98 -6.20
C ILE A 233 -2.94 -4.93 -6.41
N PRO A 234 -1.69 -5.14 -5.94
CA PRO A 234 -0.57 -4.28 -6.30
C PRO A 234 -0.22 -4.43 -7.78
N GLY A 235 0.25 -3.35 -8.42
CA GLY A 235 0.60 -3.38 -9.85
C GLY A 235 1.65 -4.42 -10.22
N GLU A 236 2.49 -4.84 -9.27
CA GLU A 236 3.45 -5.92 -9.47
C GLU A 236 2.81 -7.27 -9.77
N LEU A 237 1.60 -7.55 -9.26
CA LEU A 237 0.88 -8.79 -9.54
C LEU A 237 0.46 -8.85 -11.01
N ASP A 238 -0.10 -7.76 -11.54
CA ASP A 238 -0.49 -7.67 -12.96
C ASP A 238 0.73 -7.75 -13.87
N GLN A 239 1.84 -7.11 -13.49
CA GLN A 239 3.11 -7.20 -14.22
C GLN A 239 3.72 -8.61 -14.23
N ALA A 240 3.46 -9.41 -13.19
CA ALA A 240 3.97 -10.77 -13.08
C ALA A 240 3.04 -11.83 -13.68
N GLY A 241 1.73 -11.58 -13.74
CA GLY A 241 0.70 -12.57 -14.09
C GLY A 241 0.74 -13.09 -15.53
N GLY A 242 1.57 -12.51 -16.39
CA GLY A 242 1.83 -13.03 -17.73
C GLY A 242 0.70 -12.79 -18.73
N GLU A 243 0.78 -13.48 -19.87
CA GLU A 243 -0.11 -13.24 -21.01
C GLU A 243 -1.56 -13.62 -20.69
N ILE A 244 -1.79 -14.72 -19.94
CA ILE A 244 -3.14 -15.16 -19.59
C ILE A 244 -3.87 -14.09 -18.77
N LEU A 245 -3.25 -13.56 -17.71
CA LEU A 245 -3.87 -12.49 -16.93
C LEU A 245 -4.10 -11.22 -17.77
N CYS A 246 -3.16 -10.87 -18.64
CA CYS A 246 -3.31 -9.75 -19.58
C CYS A 246 -4.54 -9.93 -20.48
N CYS A 247 -4.71 -11.11 -21.09
CA CYS A 247 -5.87 -11.44 -21.90
C CYS A 247 -7.18 -11.39 -21.10
N LYS A 248 -7.17 -11.86 -19.85
CA LYS A 248 -8.35 -11.78 -18.98
C LYS A 248 -8.72 -10.34 -18.63
N ILE A 249 -7.75 -9.46 -18.37
CA ILE A 249 -7.96 -8.03 -18.12
C ILE A 249 -8.43 -7.30 -19.38
N HIS A 250 -7.98 -7.71 -20.57
CA HIS A 250 -8.37 -7.09 -21.84
C HIS A 250 -9.87 -7.26 -22.14
N LYS A 251 -10.47 -8.41 -21.82
CA LYS A 251 -11.90 -8.68 -22.05
C LYS A 251 -12.84 -7.63 -21.42
N PRO A 252 -12.79 -7.32 -20.11
CA PRO A 252 -13.61 -6.27 -19.54
C PRO A 252 -13.24 -4.89 -20.09
N ILE A 253 -11.99 -4.59 -20.42
CA ILE A 253 -11.62 -3.30 -21.03
C ILE A 253 -12.32 -3.08 -22.38
N ILE A 254 -12.36 -4.09 -23.26
CA ILE A 254 -13.15 -4.01 -24.50
C ILE A 254 -14.63 -3.83 -24.20
N SER A 255 -15.18 -4.57 -23.25
CA SER A 255 -16.60 -4.44 -22.92
C SER A 255 -16.94 -3.05 -22.38
N ILE A 256 -16.04 -2.42 -21.61
CA ILE A 256 -16.19 -1.05 -21.12
C ILE A 256 -16.14 -0.08 -22.29
N TRP A 257 -15.25 -0.31 -23.25
CA TRP A 257 -15.13 0.53 -24.44
C TRP A 257 -16.43 0.60 -25.24
N HIS A 258 -17.11 -0.54 -25.45
CA HIS A 258 -18.36 -0.58 -26.22
C HIS A 258 -19.61 -0.23 -25.41
N LYS A 259 -19.65 -0.56 -24.12
CA LYS A 259 -20.86 -0.35 -23.27
C LYS A 259 -20.80 0.91 -22.43
N GLU A 260 -19.66 1.59 -22.41
CA GLU A 260 -19.37 2.79 -21.60
C GLU A 260 -19.63 2.59 -20.09
N LYS A 261 -19.62 1.34 -19.63
CA LYS A 261 -19.99 0.97 -18.26
C LYS A 261 -18.84 0.24 -17.55
N PRO A 262 -18.05 0.94 -16.71
CA PRO A 262 -17.04 0.29 -15.88
C PRO A 262 -17.67 -0.52 -14.74
N PRO A 263 -16.95 -1.51 -14.17
CA PRO A 263 -17.36 -2.18 -12.95
C PRO A 263 -17.65 -1.18 -11.84
N ASP A 264 -18.66 -1.43 -11.01
CA ASP A 264 -19.06 -0.52 -9.94
C ASP A 264 -17.95 -0.32 -8.92
N GLN A 265 -17.16 -1.36 -8.64
CA GLN A 265 -15.99 -1.27 -7.77
C GLN A 265 -14.93 -0.27 -8.28
N TRP A 266 -14.83 -0.02 -9.59
CA TRP A 266 -13.87 0.95 -10.13
C TRP A 266 -14.28 2.40 -9.85
N LYS A 267 -15.54 2.64 -9.48
CA LYS A 267 -16.07 3.94 -9.07
C LYS A 267 -15.76 4.24 -7.60
N GLU A 268 -15.29 3.25 -6.85
CA GLU A 268 -14.93 3.37 -5.44
C GLU A 268 -13.43 3.64 -5.27
N SER A 269 -13.08 4.33 -4.19
CA SER A 269 -11.68 4.54 -3.83
C SER A 269 -11.49 4.61 -2.32
N ILE A 270 -10.30 4.25 -1.84
CA ILE A 270 -9.94 4.39 -0.42
C ILE A 270 -9.23 5.73 -0.24
N THR A 271 -9.83 6.66 0.51
CA THR A 271 -9.20 7.94 0.83
C THR A 271 -8.25 7.81 2.01
N VAL A 272 -6.97 8.11 1.80
CA VAL A 272 -5.93 8.11 2.84
C VAL A 272 -5.53 9.54 3.17
N PRO A 273 -5.76 10.03 4.42
CA PRO A 273 -5.29 11.33 4.84
C PRO A 273 -3.77 11.34 5.04
N VAL A 274 -3.08 12.24 4.34
CA VAL A 274 -1.62 12.47 4.46
C VAL A 274 -1.37 13.86 5.02
N HIS A 275 -0.71 13.93 6.17
CA HIS A 275 -0.38 15.20 6.83
C HIS A 275 0.53 16.04 5.92
N LYS A 276 0.18 17.32 5.74
CA LYS A 276 0.95 18.29 4.96
C LYS A 276 1.90 19.09 5.87
N LYS A 277 1.34 19.93 6.75
CA LYS A 277 2.02 20.86 7.66
C LYS A 277 1.06 21.29 8.78
N GLY A 278 1.54 21.98 9.80
CA GLY A 278 0.69 22.50 10.88
C GLY A 278 0.25 21.44 11.90
N ASP A 279 -0.79 21.77 12.67
CA ASP A 279 -1.36 20.92 13.72
C ASP A 279 -1.86 19.58 13.15
N LYS A 280 -1.38 18.47 13.72
CA LYS A 280 -1.75 17.10 13.30
C LYS A 280 -3.16 16.69 13.77
N THR A 281 -3.75 17.42 14.70
CA THR A 281 -5.11 17.16 15.16
C THR A 281 -6.15 17.79 14.24
N ASP A 282 -5.78 18.76 13.40
CA ASP A 282 -6.69 19.44 12.48
C ASP A 282 -6.75 18.73 11.11
N CYS A 283 -7.96 18.37 10.67
CA CYS A 283 -8.20 17.75 9.36
C CYS A 283 -7.80 18.63 8.17
N SER A 284 -7.87 19.97 8.30
CA SER A 284 -7.54 20.93 7.22
C SER A 284 -6.08 20.82 6.77
N ASN A 285 -5.22 20.39 7.70
CA ASN A 285 -3.78 20.21 7.52
C ASN A 285 -3.40 18.91 6.79
N TYR A 286 -4.37 18.18 6.25
CA TYR A 286 -4.17 16.92 5.54
C TYR A 286 -4.56 17.01 4.06
N ARG A 287 -3.92 16.17 3.24
CA ARG A 287 -4.29 15.89 1.86
C ARG A 287 -5.00 14.55 1.80
N GLY A 288 -6.19 14.49 1.21
CA GLY A 288 -6.80 13.22 0.83
C GLY A 288 -6.09 12.66 -0.39
N ILE A 289 -5.58 11.44 -0.31
CA ILE A 289 -5.07 10.69 -1.47
C ILE A 289 -6.00 9.51 -1.69
N SER A 290 -6.66 9.47 -2.86
CA SER A 290 -7.52 8.35 -3.24
C SER A 290 -6.69 7.20 -3.81
N LEU A 291 -6.79 6.04 -3.19
CA LEU A 291 -6.24 4.78 -3.72
C LEU A 291 -7.30 4.14 -4.63
N LEU A 292 -7.04 4.23 -5.93
CA LEU A 292 -7.88 3.66 -6.99
C LEU A 292 -7.52 2.19 -7.24
N SER A 293 -8.48 1.42 -7.75
CA SER A 293 -8.24 0.08 -8.28
C SER A 293 -7.10 0.10 -9.31
N THR A 294 -6.26 -0.93 -9.28
CA THR A 294 -5.16 -1.10 -10.22
C THR A 294 -5.67 -1.26 -11.65
N SER A 295 -6.78 -1.97 -11.86
CA SER A 295 -7.35 -2.11 -13.21
C SER A 295 -8.00 -0.83 -13.73
N TYR A 296 -8.56 0.02 -12.86
CA TYR A 296 -8.93 1.37 -13.25
C TYR A 296 -7.72 2.21 -13.71
N LYS A 297 -6.55 2.02 -13.08
CA LYS A 297 -5.30 2.68 -13.53
C LYS A 297 -4.82 2.12 -14.87
N ILE A 298 -5.04 0.82 -15.16
CA ILE A 298 -4.74 0.25 -16.48
C ILE A 298 -5.58 0.95 -17.54
N LEU A 299 -6.90 1.04 -17.36
CA LEU A 299 -7.78 1.78 -18.28
C LEU A 299 -7.33 3.24 -18.43
N SER A 300 -7.05 3.92 -17.32
CA SER A 300 -6.58 5.31 -17.33
C SER A 300 -5.27 5.48 -18.12
N ASN A 301 -4.33 4.53 -18.01
CA ASN A 301 -3.07 4.55 -18.76
C ASN A 301 -3.29 4.33 -20.26
N ILE A 302 -4.27 3.51 -20.65
CA ILE A 302 -4.65 3.31 -22.06
C ILE A 302 -5.22 4.62 -22.61
N LEU A 303 -6.20 5.20 -21.92
CA LEU A 303 -6.81 6.48 -22.29
C LEU A 303 -5.77 7.59 -22.39
N PHE A 304 -4.90 7.71 -21.39
CA PHE A 304 -3.80 8.67 -21.40
C PHE A 304 -2.89 8.47 -22.62
N SER A 305 -2.46 7.23 -22.90
CA SER A 305 -1.55 6.97 -24.03
C SER A 305 -2.16 7.32 -25.38
N ARG A 306 -3.48 7.20 -25.53
CA ARG A 306 -4.21 7.58 -26.76
C ARG A 306 -4.39 9.08 -26.84
N LEU A 307 -4.87 9.72 -25.77
CA LEU A 307 -5.15 11.15 -25.75
C LEU A 307 -3.88 12.00 -25.85
N SER A 308 -2.77 11.57 -25.23
CA SER A 308 -1.51 12.31 -25.25
C SER A 308 -1.01 12.60 -26.67
N GLN A 309 -1.29 11.72 -27.64
CA GLN A 309 -0.87 11.91 -29.03
C GLN A 309 -1.48 13.15 -29.69
N TYR A 310 -2.67 13.58 -29.23
CA TYR A 310 -3.38 14.74 -29.77
C TYR A 310 -3.24 15.96 -28.86
N ILE A 311 -3.12 15.73 -27.55
CA ILE A 311 -3.05 16.80 -26.56
C ILE A 311 -1.73 17.57 -26.66
N GLU A 312 -0.61 16.90 -26.97
CA GLU A 312 0.69 17.57 -27.10
C GLU A 312 0.71 18.61 -28.23
N GLU A 313 -0.11 18.45 -29.27
CA GLU A 313 -0.24 19.43 -30.36
C GLU A 313 -1.15 20.61 -30.00
N ILE A 314 -2.03 20.44 -29.01
CA ILE A 314 -3.03 21.42 -28.58
C ILE A 314 -2.50 22.27 -27.40
N ILE A 315 -1.72 21.67 -26.51
CA ILE A 315 -1.20 22.31 -25.30
C ILE A 315 0.09 23.07 -25.64
N GLY A 316 0.08 24.39 -25.51
CA GLY A 316 1.27 25.22 -25.74
C GLY A 316 2.34 25.11 -24.66
N ASP A 317 3.59 25.36 -25.04
CA ASP A 317 4.82 25.23 -24.21
C ASP A 317 4.84 25.96 -22.86
N HIS A 318 3.90 26.89 -22.65
CA HIS A 318 3.77 27.68 -21.42
C HIS A 318 3.08 26.91 -20.28
N LEU A 319 2.47 25.76 -20.56
CA LEU A 319 1.81 24.93 -19.55
C LEU A 319 2.81 23.92 -18.97
N CYS A 320 3.38 24.27 -17.81
CA CYS A 320 4.39 23.44 -17.12
C CYS A 320 3.82 22.52 -16.02
N GLY A 321 2.49 22.35 -15.98
CA GLY A 321 1.79 21.43 -15.07
C GLY A 321 1.36 20.15 -15.80
N PHE A 322 1.19 19.05 -15.06
CA PHE A 322 0.65 17.79 -15.60
C PHE A 322 -0.70 17.97 -16.28
#